data_AF-A0A7X0HMH0-F1
#
_entry.id   AF-A0A7X0HMH0-F1
#
_cell.length_a   1.000
_cell.length_b   1.000
_cell.length_c   1.000
_cell.angle_alpha   90.00
_cell.angle_beta   90.00
_cell.angle_gamma   90.00
#
_symmetry.space_group_name_H-M   'P 1'
#
loop_
_entity.id
_entity.type
_entity.pdbx_description
1 polymer ?
#
loop_
_entity_poly.entity_id
_entity_poly.type
_entity_poly.pdbx_seq_one_letter_code
_entity_poly.pdbx_strand_id
1 'polypeptide(L)'
;MSRYPRTAVAAVAATACLAAITSCGYGPSGPPRAPRTEPLTEADLRSVLPAGDPFQDFIARPYPEATETPAPISAPESTRLSPESPKACGALVDFEMDRVRHRPAAHVWARMTRRGDEGKDIDFTKLNSVRLSSYSVKEASTVMDSLSQALLTCSYFIAYTMNYGDQDAAIVIGERKAPDAGDDAVAFTWTVSGIAMNQTVPITVVRTGGVLTTYSGAVPADIPQKQHEKIRALITGTSG
;
A
#
# COMPACT_ATOMS: atom_id res chain seq x y z
N MET A 1 -12.48 98.08 8.84
CA MET A 1 -13.86 97.90 8.35
C MET A 1 -14.03 96.45 7.90
N SER A 2 -15.23 95.91 8.13
CA SER A 2 -15.75 94.58 7.78
C SER A 2 -15.47 93.41 8.74
N ARG A 3 -16.56 92.68 9.00
CA ARG A 3 -16.87 91.72 10.06
C ARG A 3 -16.91 90.29 9.47
N TYR A 4 -16.57 89.28 10.30
CA TYR A 4 -17.07 87.88 10.48
C TYR A 4 -17.87 87.14 9.38
N PRO A 5 -18.08 85.79 9.41
CA PRO A 5 -17.87 84.78 10.49
C PRO A 5 -17.16 83.46 10.06
N ARG A 6 -16.48 82.72 10.96
CA ARG A 6 -16.91 81.51 11.73
C ARG A 6 -17.66 80.40 10.96
N THR A 7 -17.00 79.25 10.83
CA THR A 7 -17.63 77.91 10.77
C THR A 7 -16.77 76.92 11.55
N ALA A 8 -17.42 76.21 12.47
CA ALA A 8 -16.87 75.12 13.27
C ALA A 8 -17.25 73.78 12.63
N VAL A 9 -16.35 72.79 12.67
CA VAL A 9 -16.69 71.39 12.38
C VAL A 9 -16.18 70.53 13.53
N ALA A 10 -17.11 69.81 14.15
CA ALA A 10 -16.90 68.94 15.29
C ALA A 10 -16.18 67.65 14.88
N ALA A 11 -15.21 67.22 15.68
CA ALA A 11 -14.60 65.91 15.59
C ALA A 11 -15.45 64.89 16.36
N VAL A 12 -16.02 63.90 15.66
CA VAL A 12 -16.69 62.75 16.25
C VAL A 12 -15.68 61.62 16.39
N ALA A 13 -15.32 61.29 17.63
CA ALA A 13 -14.57 60.09 17.97
C ALA A 13 -15.54 58.89 17.98
N ALA A 14 -15.30 57.90 17.11
CA ALA A 14 -16.01 56.63 17.13
C ALA A 14 -15.08 55.53 17.64
N THR A 15 -15.27 55.18 18.90
CA THR A 15 -14.65 54.04 19.59
C THR A 15 -15.32 52.76 19.09
N ALA A 16 -14.57 51.89 18.41
CA ALA A 16 -15.04 50.55 18.04
C ALA A 16 -14.64 49.54 19.12
N CYS A 17 -15.65 48.96 19.77
CA CYS A 17 -15.52 47.94 20.81
C CYS A 17 -14.91 46.64 20.28
N LEU A 18 -13.93 46.11 21.04
CA LEU A 18 -13.51 44.72 21.01
C LEU A 18 -14.66 43.83 21.52
N ALA A 19 -15.26 43.05 20.63
CA ALA A 19 -16.12 41.92 21.01
C ALA A 19 -15.27 40.65 21.03
N ALA A 20 -14.93 40.19 22.24
CA ALA A 20 -14.43 38.85 22.47
C ALA A 20 -15.61 37.86 22.35
N ILE A 21 -15.55 36.94 21.39
CA ILE A 21 -16.49 35.82 21.29
C ILE A 21 -15.73 34.54 21.64
N THR A 22 -16.07 33.96 22.79
CA THR A 22 -15.63 32.65 23.25
C THR A 22 -16.33 31.54 22.48
N SER A 23 -15.53 30.77 21.74
CA SER A 23 -15.61 29.31 21.52
C SER A 23 -16.98 28.61 21.41
N CYS A 24 -17.34 28.24 20.18
CA CYS A 24 -17.74 26.86 19.86
C CYS A 24 -16.81 26.39 18.73
N GLY A 25 -15.91 25.45 19.04
CA GLY A 25 -14.96 24.90 18.09
C GLY A 25 -15.67 24.02 17.05
N TYR A 26 -16.11 24.65 15.96
CA TYR A 26 -16.33 23.98 14.69
C TYR A 26 -15.10 24.30 13.85
N GLY A 27 -14.13 23.37 13.81
CA GLY A 27 -12.98 23.52 12.91
C GLY A 27 -13.51 23.61 11.48
N PRO A 28 -12.96 24.50 10.62
CA PRO A 28 -13.37 24.55 9.24
C PRO A 28 -13.10 23.18 8.62
N SER A 29 -14.15 22.52 8.13
CA SER A 29 -14.02 21.48 7.12
C SER A 29 -13.26 22.12 5.96
N GLY A 30 -11.96 21.82 5.88
CA GLY A 30 -11.12 22.27 4.79
C GLY A 30 -11.79 21.92 3.46
N PRO A 31 -11.59 22.72 2.40
CA PRO A 31 -12.14 22.40 1.09
C PRO A 31 -11.77 20.96 0.71
N PRO A 32 -12.67 20.20 0.07
CA PRO A 32 -12.39 18.84 -0.39
C PRO A 32 -11.06 18.82 -1.12
N ARG A 33 -10.10 18.04 -0.64
CA ARG A 33 -8.80 17.92 -1.29
C ARG A 33 -9.04 17.32 -2.67
N ALA A 34 -8.52 17.97 -3.72
CA ALA A 34 -8.65 17.45 -5.07
C ALA A 34 -8.10 16.00 -5.14
N PRO A 35 -8.74 15.10 -5.91
CA PRO A 35 -8.28 13.73 -6.07
C PRO A 35 -6.81 13.68 -6.47
N ARG A 36 -6.03 12.86 -5.78
CA ARG A 36 -4.61 12.70 -6.09
C ARG A 36 -4.43 11.91 -7.39
N THR A 37 -3.68 12.49 -8.32
CA THR A 37 -3.27 11.86 -9.59
C THR A 37 -1.85 11.31 -9.53
N GLU A 38 -1.02 11.84 -8.62
CA GLU A 38 0.35 11.38 -8.39
C GLU A 38 0.37 10.12 -7.51
N PRO A 39 1.38 9.24 -7.69
CA PRO A 39 1.60 8.12 -6.79
C PRO A 39 1.73 8.59 -5.33
N LEU A 40 1.15 7.83 -4.41
CA LEU A 40 1.30 8.07 -2.97
C LEU A 40 2.76 7.96 -2.54
N THR A 41 3.16 8.81 -1.60
CA THR A 41 4.49 8.76 -0.96
C THR A 41 4.58 7.63 0.06
N GLU A 42 5.80 7.30 0.50
CA GLU A 42 5.98 6.31 1.59
C GLU A 42 5.23 6.73 2.87
N ALA A 43 5.24 8.01 3.23
CA ALA A 43 4.52 8.54 4.39
C ALA A 43 3.01 8.36 4.25
N ASP A 44 2.47 8.63 3.06
CA ASP A 44 1.06 8.37 2.75
C ASP A 44 0.74 6.88 2.93
N LEU A 45 1.56 5.98 2.39
CA LEU A 45 1.37 4.54 2.53
C LEU A 45 1.47 4.07 3.99
N ARG A 46 2.42 4.59 4.78
CA ARG A 46 2.55 4.27 6.21
C ARG A 46 1.30 4.67 7.00
N SER A 47 0.64 5.77 6.64
CA SER A 47 -0.61 6.21 7.29
C SER A 47 -1.78 5.24 7.08
N VAL A 48 -1.73 4.47 5.99
CA VAL A 48 -2.76 3.47 5.65
C VAL A 48 -2.28 2.04 5.83
N LEU A 49 -1.08 1.80 6.36
CA LEU A 49 -0.66 0.45 6.73
C LEU A 49 -1.72 -0.20 7.63
N PRO A 50 -1.93 -1.52 7.48
CA PRO A 50 -2.75 -2.32 8.39
C PRO A 50 -2.46 -2.02 9.86
N ALA A 51 -3.38 -1.39 10.55
CA ALA A 51 -3.29 -1.11 11.98
C ALA A 51 -4.69 -0.82 12.51
N GLY A 52 -4.97 -1.21 13.75
CA GLY A 52 -6.31 -1.06 14.33
C GLY A 52 -7.35 -1.90 13.57
N ASP A 53 -8.59 -1.43 13.46
CA ASP A 53 -9.62 -2.09 12.66
C ASP A 53 -9.28 -2.04 11.15
N PRO A 54 -9.41 -3.12 10.37
CA PRO A 54 -9.90 -4.48 10.71
C PRO A 54 -8.86 -5.46 11.24
N PHE A 55 -7.61 -5.02 11.38
CA PHE A 55 -6.50 -5.83 11.86
C PHE A 55 -6.44 -5.88 13.39
N GLN A 56 -7.57 -5.80 14.09
CA GLN A 56 -7.57 -5.70 15.56
C GLN A 56 -6.93 -6.93 16.20
N ASP A 57 -7.09 -8.10 15.57
CA ASP A 57 -6.48 -9.37 16.00
C ASP A 57 -5.00 -9.51 15.62
N PHE A 58 -4.44 -8.53 14.91
CA PHE A 58 -3.07 -8.54 14.44
C PHE A 58 -2.26 -7.38 15.03
N ILE A 59 -0.97 -7.65 15.17
CA ILE A 59 0.07 -6.66 15.42
C ILE A 59 0.83 -6.51 14.11
N ALA A 60 0.73 -5.34 13.51
CA ALA A 60 1.52 -4.97 12.35
C ALA A 60 2.83 -4.31 12.80
N ARG A 61 3.97 -4.84 12.32
CA ARG A 61 5.29 -4.27 12.53
C ARG A 61 5.86 -3.79 11.20
N PRO A 62 5.93 -2.47 10.95
CA PRO A 62 6.50 -1.94 9.71
C PRO A 62 7.96 -2.34 9.53
N TYR A 63 8.38 -2.51 8.28
CA TYR A 63 9.76 -2.80 7.90
C TYR A 63 10.27 -1.82 6.81
N PRO A 64 11.55 -1.41 6.83
CA PRO A 64 12.47 -1.57 7.97
C PRO A 64 11.89 -0.90 9.22
N GLU A 65 12.17 -1.47 10.40
CA GLU A 65 11.85 -0.78 11.64
C GLU A 65 12.56 0.59 11.61
N ALA A 66 11.96 1.65 12.14
CA ALA A 66 12.43 3.04 11.93
C ALA A 66 13.88 3.32 12.36
N THR A 67 14.53 2.37 13.03
CA THR A 67 15.93 2.38 13.48
C THR A 67 16.90 1.62 12.59
N GLU A 68 16.43 0.87 11.58
CA GLU A 68 17.32 0.18 10.63
C GLU A 68 17.66 1.13 9.47
N THR A 69 18.91 1.59 9.44
CA THR A 69 19.48 2.26 8.26
C THR A 69 19.32 1.34 7.06
N PRO A 70 18.65 1.75 5.96
CA PRO A 70 18.55 0.93 4.77
C PRO A 70 19.96 0.58 4.31
N ALA A 71 20.28 -0.71 4.27
CA ALA A 71 21.48 -1.14 3.58
C ALA A 71 21.41 -0.62 2.14
N PRO A 72 22.50 -0.07 1.58
CA PRO A 72 22.49 0.37 0.19
C PRO A 72 22.06 -0.82 -0.67
N ILE A 73 20.94 -0.66 -1.38
CA ILE A 73 20.46 -1.65 -2.36
C ILE A 73 21.37 -1.54 -3.59
N SER A 74 22.61 -1.98 -3.44
CA SER A 74 23.52 -2.25 -4.53
C SER A 74 23.58 -3.75 -4.69
N ALA A 75 22.63 -4.32 -5.43
CA ALA A 75 22.69 -5.71 -5.84
C ALA A 75 22.23 -5.85 -7.32
N PRO A 76 23.00 -6.59 -8.14
CA PRO A 76 22.66 -6.86 -9.55
C PRO A 76 21.36 -7.67 -9.63
N GLU A 77 20.69 -7.65 -10.78
CA GLU A 77 19.43 -8.38 -11.05
C GLU A 77 19.54 -9.86 -10.60
N SER A 78 19.04 -10.16 -9.41
CA SER A 78 19.34 -11.40 -8.68
C SER A 78 18.33 -12.52 -8.88
N THR A 79 17.19 -12.20 -9.49
CA THR A 79 16.16 -13.19 -9.81
C THR A 79 15.89 -13.16 -11.30
N ARG A 80 15.81 -14.33 -11.94
CA ARG A 80 15.43 -14.43 -13.35
C ARG A 80 14.60 -15.65 -13.67
N LEU A 81 13.60 -15.46 -14.52
CA LEU A 81 12.86 -16.57 -15.12
C LEU A 81 13.82 -17.43 -15.96
N SER A 82 13.79 -18.75 -15.76
CA SER A 82 14.57 -19.68 -16.58
C SER A 82 14.13 -19.62 -18.05
N PRO A 83 15.05 -19.77 -19.03
CA PRO A 83 14.72 -19.76 -20.45
C PRO A 83 13.67 -20.82 -20.87
N GLU A 84 13.57 -21.91 -20.13
CA GLU A 84 12.62 -23.01 -20.40
C GLU A 84 11.21 -22.71 -19.90
N SER A 85 11.05 -21.69 -19.06
CA SER A 85 9.76 -21.33 -18.48
C SER A 85 8.94 -20.43 -19.40
N PRO A 86 7.60 -20.50 -19.35
CA PRO A 86 6.75 -19.64 -20.17
C PRO A 86 7.03 -18.16 -19.87
N LYS A 87 7.31 -17.36 -20.93
CA LYS A 87 7.69 -15.94 -20.78
C LYS A 87 6.67 -15.12 -19.98
N ALA A 88 5.39 -15.48 -20.05
CA ALA A 88 4.32 -14.84 -19.28
C ALA A 88 4.54 -14.92 -17.75
N CYS A 89 5.18 -16.00 -17.26
CA CYS A 89 5.48 -16.18 -15.83
C CYS A 89 6.53 -15.19 -15.33
N GLY A 90 7.18 -14.45 -16.24
CA GLY A 90 8.01 -13.32 -15.90
C GLY A 90 7.29 -12.31 -15.01
N ALA A 91 6.00 -12.05 -15.22
CA ALA A 91 5.23 -11.10 -14.41
C ALA A 91 5.13 -11.53 -12.93
N LEU A 92 5.01 -12.83 -12.68
CA LEU A 92 4.96 -13.42 -11.33
C LEU A 92 6.31 -13.30 -10.63
N VAL A 93 7.41 -13.59 -11.34
CA VAL A 93 8.77 -13.35 -10.85
C VAL A 93 9.02 -11.87 -10.59
N ASP A 94 8.57 -11.01 -11.51
CA ASP A 94 8.73 -9.56 -11.39
C ASP A 94 8.01 -9.02 -10.15
N PHE A 95 6.83 -9.54 -9.83
CA PHE A 95 6.01 -9.07 -8.72
C PHE A 95 6.39 -9.62 -7.34
N GLU A 96 6.63 -10.92 -7.21
CA GLU A 96 6.92 -11.55 -5.90
C GLU A 96 8.40 -11.50 -5.52
N MET A 97 9.29 -11.44 -6.51
CA MET A 97 10.73 -11.54 -6.29
C MET A 97 11.46 -10.22 -6.60
N ASP A 98 10.72 -9.12 -6.55
CA ASP A 98 11.17 -7.73 -6.70
C ASP A 98 12.02 -7.49 -7.97
N ARG A 99 11.64 -8.14 -9.08
CA ARG A 99 12.35 -7.93 -10.34
C ARG A 99 11.93 -6.58 -10.94
N VAL A 100 12.94 -5.85 -11.40
CA VAL A 100 12.96 -4.40 -11.68
C VAL A 100 11.99 -3.89 -12.76
N ARG A 101 11.22 -4.74 -13.46
CA ARG A 101 10.42 -4.29 -14.62
C ARG A 101 9.35 -3.26 -14.26
N HIS A 102 8.63 -3.48 -13.17
CA HIS A 102 7.61 -2.55 -12.68
C HIS A 102 8.00 -2.06 -11.29
N ARG A 103 8.86 -1.04 -11.21
CA ARG A 103 9.28 -0.48 -9.91
C ARG A 103 8.19 0.45 -9.35
N PRO A 104 7.69 0.21 -8.14
CA PRO A 104 6.80 1.16 -7.49
C PRO A 104 7.54 2.46 -7.17
N ALA A 105 6.82 3.59 -7.21
CA ALA A 105 7.33 4.90 -6.81
C ALA A 105 7.61 4.97 -5.30
N ALA A 106 6.84 4.22 -4.50
CA ALA A 106 7.07 4.00 -3.08
C ALA A 106 6.46 2.66 -2.68
N HIS A 107 7.03 2.00 -1.68
CA HIS A 107 6.40 0.83 -1.08
C HIS A 107 6.69 0.79 0.43
N VAL A 108 5.81 0.14 1.16
CA VAL A 108 5.97 -0.13 2.59
C VAL A 108 5.57 -1.58 2.85
N TRP A 109 6.23 -2.20 3.82
CA TRP A 109 5.95 -3.56 4.22
C TRP A 109 5.66 -3.61 5.71
N ALA A 110 4.79 -4.52 6.13
CA ALA A 110 4.54 -4.82 7.52
C ALA A 110 4.48 -6.33 7.73
N ARG A 111 5.22 -6.81 8.73
CA ARG A 111 5.03 -8.15 9.27
C ARG A 111 3.74 -8.15 10.08
N MET A 112 2.89 -9.14 9.84
CA MET A 112 1.65 -9.36 10.57
C MET A 112 1.84 -10.53 11.52
N THR A 113 1.54 -10.31 12.80
CA THR A 113 1.54 -11.37 13.82
C THR A 113 0.18 -11.35 14.49
N ARG A 114 -0.49 -12.50 14.55
CA ARG A 114 -1.73 -12.61 15.31
C ARG A 114 -1.43 -12.40 16.80
N ARG A 115 -2.27 -11.65 17.51
CA ARG A 115 -2.13 -11.50 18.97
C ARG A 115 -2.20 -12.87 19.64
N GLY A 116 -1.27 -13.14 20.56
CA GLY A 116 -1.11 -14.45 21.20
C GLY A 116 -0.19 -15.42 20.46
N ASP A 117 0.30 -15.06 19.26
CA ASP A 117 1.27 -15.84 18.49
C ASP A 117 2.67 -15.19 18.50
N GLU A 118 2.92 -14.21 19.36
CA GLU A 118 4.22 -13.57 19.49
C GLU A 118 5.32 -14.58 19.88
N GLY A 119 6.44 -14.56 19.15
CA GLY A 119 7.59 -15.44 19.43
C GLY A 119 7.45 -16.88 18.91
N LYS A 120 6.34 -17.22 18.25
CA LYS A 120 6.18 -18.50 17.54
C LYS A 120 6.81 -18.43 16.14
N ASP A 121 7.15 -19.60 15.60
CA ASP A 121 7.56 -19.71 14.19
C ASP A 121 6.45 -19.20 13.26
N ILE A 122 6.85 -18.58 12.15
CA ILE A 122 5.91 -18.02 11.18
C ILE A 122 5.20 -19.15 10.45
N ASP A 123 3.88 -19.20 10.59
CA ASP A 123 3.00 -20.03 9.77
C ASP A 123 2.66 -19.27 8.50
N PHE A 124 3.37 -19.54 7.39
CA PHE A 124 3.17 -18.83 6.14
C PHE A 124 1.82 -19.10 5.48
N THR A 125 1.07 -20.10 5.97
CA THR A 125 -0.30 -20.34 5.50
C THR A 125 -1.30 -19.34 6.07
N LYS A 126 -0.96 -18.68 7.19
CA LYS A 126 -1.75 -17.60 7.81
C LYS A 126 -1.18 -16.24 7.42
N LEU A 127 -2.02 -15.19 7.47
CA LEU A 127 -1.59 -13.82 7.20
C LEU A 127 -0.35 -13.49 8.04
N ASN A 128 0.77 -13.30 7.37
CA ASN A 128 2.08 -13.06 7.98
C ASN A 128 2.71 -11.76 7.48
N SER A 129 2.23 -11.21 6.35
CA SER A 129 2.77 -9.99 5.82
C SER A 129 1.77 -9.23 4.95
N VAL A 130 1.89 -7.90 4.96
CA VAL A 130 1.20 -7.01 4.02
C VAL A 130 2.20 -6.04 3.41
N ARG A 131 2.18 -5.90 2.09
CA ARG A 131 2.94 -4.91 1.33
C ARG A 131 1.99 -3.95 0.64
N LEU A 132 2.23 -2.65 0.77
CA LEU A 132 1.57 -1.63 -0.04
C LEU A 132 2.59 -1.06 -1.02
N SER A 133 2.25 -1.08 -2.31
CA SER A 133 3.10 -0.57 -3.38
C SER A 133 2.36 0.48 -4.18
N SER A 134 2.96 1.66 -4.34
CA SER A 134 2.39 2.82 -4.99
C SER A 134 2.96 2.99 -6.40
N TYR A 135 2.07 3.16 -7.37
CA TYR A 135 2.37 3.37 -8.78
C TYR A 135 1.52 4.51 -9.34
N SER A 136 1.72 4.86 -10.61
CA SER A 136 0.65 5.55 -11.36
C SER A 136 -0.54 4.61 -11.54
N VAL A 137 -1.75 5.15 -11.69
CA VAL A 137 -2.97 4.33 -11.90
C VAL A 137 -2.82 3.40 -13.12
N LYS A 138 -2.27 3.93 -14.22
CA LYS A 138 -2.04 3.17 -15.45
C LYS A 138 -1.07 2.01 -15.23
N GLU A 139 0.00 2.27 -14.50
CA GLU A 139 1.02 1.26 -14.21
C GLU A 139 0.49 0.17 -13.28
N ALA A 140 -0.24 0.53 -12.22
CA ALA A 140 -0.89 -0.43 -11.34
C ALA A 140 -1.85 -1.35 -12.11
N SER A 141 -2.64 -0.81 -13.03
CA SER A 141 -3.50 -1.60 -13.91
C SER A 141 -2.70 -2.56 -14.79
N THR A 142 -1.59 -2.08 -15.38
CA THR A 142 -0.70 -2.90 -16.23
C THR A 142 -0.09 -4.07 -15.46
N VAL A 143 0.29 -3.85 -14.20
CA VAL A 143 0.78 -4.91 -13.31
C VAL A 143 -0.31 -5.95 -13.03
N MET A 144 -1.53 -5.51 -12.70
CA MET A 144 -2.67 -6.42 -12.44
C MET A 144 -3.08 -7.22 -13.68
N ASP A 145 -3.07 -6.61 -14.87
CA ASP A 145 -3.31 -7.29 -16.14
C ASP A 145 -2.24 -8.36 -16.40
N SER A 146 -0.97 -8.01 -16.18
CA SER A 146 0.15 -8.94 -16.38
C SER A 146 0.10 -10.12 -15.40
N LEU A 147 -0.26 -9.88 -14.14
CA LEU A 147 -0.51 -10.94 -13.15
C LEU A 147 -1.66 -11.84 -13.58
N SER A 148 -2.80 -11.25 -13.95
CA SER A 148 -3.99 -12.01 -14.37
C SER A 148 -3.68 -12.91 -15.56
N GLN A 149 -2.97 -12.38 -16.58
CA GLN A 149 -2.56 -13.16 -17.75
C GLN A 149 -1.55 -14.27 -17.40
N ALA A 150 -0.60 -14.00 -16.51
CA ALA A 150 0.34 -15.02 -16.06
C ALA A 150 -0.38 -16.16 -15.34
N LEU A 151 -1.35 -15.85 -14.46
CA LEU A 151 -2.10 -16.84 -13.70
C LEU A 151 -2.91 -17.81 -14.58
N LEU A 152 -3.29 -17.42 -15.80
CA LEU A 152 -3.96 -18.32 -16.76
C LEU A 152 -3.05 -19.42 -17.32
N THR A 153 -1.72 -19.23 -17.28
CA THR A 153 -0.77 -20.10 -18.00
C THR A 153 0.36 -20.65 -17.13
N CYS A 154 0.60 -20.06 -15.96
CA CYS A 154 1.80 -20.30 -15.15
C CYS A 154 1.55 -21.19 -13.95
N SER A 155 1.01 -22.41 -14.12
CA SER A 155 0.85 -23.36 -13.02
C SER A 155 2.18 -23.88 -12.46
N TYR A 156 3.24 -23.85 -13.26
CA TYR A 156 4.59 -24.26 -12.91
C TYR A 156 5.64 -23.51 -13.73
N PHE A 157 6.73 -23.09 -13.10
CA PHE A 157 7.91 -22.55 -13.80
C PHE A 157 9.16 -22.65 -12.93
N ILE A 158 10.32 -22.39 -13.53
CA ILE A 158 11.61 -22.33 -12.85
C ILE A 158 12.11 -20.89 -12.88
N ALA A 159 12.57 -20.40 -11.73
CA ALA A 159 13.24 -19.12 -11.62
C ALA A 159 14.54 -19.28 -10.84
N TYR A 160 15.62 -18.73 -11.38
CA TYR A 160 16.84 -18.50 -10.64
C TYR A 160 16.60 -17.39 -9.62
N THR A 161 17.09 -17.56 -8.40
CA THR A 161 16.93 -16.58 -7.32
C THR A 161 18.10 -16.63 -6.35
N MET A 162 18.58 -15.45 -5.96
CA MET A 162 19.53 -15.32 -4.85
C MET A 162 18.84 -15.28 -3.48
N ASN A 163 17.52 -15.09 -3.42
CA ASN A 163 16.77 -14.97 -2.15
C ASN A 163 16.85 -16.26 -1.31
N TYR A 164 17.14 -17.40 -1.94
CA TYR A 164 17.22 -18.70 -1.29
C TYR A 164 18.57 -19.39 -1.48
N GLY A 165 19.66 -18.63 -1.68
CA GLY A 165 21.01 -19.18 -1.70
C GLY A 165 21.55 -19.47 -3.10
N ASP A 166 21.35 -18.55 -4.05
CA ASP A 166 21.95 -18.60 -5.40
C ASP A 166 21.67 -19.94 -6.12
N GLN A 167 20.41 -20.16 -6.49
CA GLN A 167 19.97 -21.40 -7.09
C GLN A 167 18.72 -21.23 -7.97
N ASP A 168 18.46 -22.24 -8.79
CA ASP A 168 17.16 -22.40 -9.45
C ASP A 168 16.13 -22.93 -8.46
N ALA A 169 14.96 -22.31 -8.45
CA ALA A 169 13.82 -22.71 -7.64
C ALA A 169 12.65 -23.09 -8.55
N ALA A 170 12.02 -24.22 -8.24
CA ALA A 170 10.77 -24.62 -8.87
C ALA A 170 9.62 -23.89 -8.19
N ILE A 171 8.82 -23.16 -8.97
CA ILE A 171 7.66 -22.41 -8.50
C ILE A 171 6.41 -23.10 -8.99
N VAL A 172 5.50 -23.40 -8.06
CA VAL A 172 4.16 -23.93 -8.35
C VAL A 172 3.14 -22.85 -8.00
N ILE A 173 2.23 -22.58 -8.93
CA ILE A 173 1.14 -21.65 -8.73
C ILE A 173 -0.19 -22.40 -8.70
N GLY A 174 -0.95 -22.18 -7.65
CA GLY A 174 -2.33 -22.68 -7.54
C GLY A 174 -3.32 -21.54 -7.72
N GLU A 175 -4.39 -21.79 -8.45
CA GLU A 175 -5.47 -20.82 -8.59
C GLU A 175 -6.21 -20.62 -7.27
N ARG A 176 -6.61 -19.39 -6.98
CA ARG A 176 -7.54 -19.08 -5.90
C ARG A 176 -8.59 -18.09 -6.35
N LYS A 177 -9.78 -18.21 -5.76
CA LYS A 177 -10.83 -17.20 -5.93
C LYS A 177 -10.36 -15.87 -5.34
N ALA A 178 -10.29 -14.85 -6.19
CA ALA A 178 -10.01 -13.47 -5.78
C ALA A 178 -11.14 -12.93 -4.88
N PRO A 179 -10.83 -12.06 -3.91
CA PRO A 179 -11.85 -11.38 -3.13
C PRO A 179 -12.65 -10.42 -4.02
N ASP A 180 -13.89 -10.16 -3.64
CA ASP A 180 -14.70 -9.08 -4.21
C ASP A 180 -14.35 -7.78 -3.48
N ALA A 181 -13.16 -7.25 -3.78
CA ALA A 181 -12.60 -6.05 -3.19
C ALA A 181 -11.65 -5.38 -4.18
N GLY A 182 -11.46 -4.07 -4.04
CA GLY A 182 -10.59 -3.33 -4.96
C GLY A 182 -11.30 -2.79 -6.19
N ASP A 183 -10.53 -2.10 -7.03
CA ASP A 183 -10.89 -1.89 -8.44
C ASP A 183 -10.76 -3.19 -9.24
N ASP A 184 -9.78 -4.01 -8.87
CA ASP A 184 -9.60 -5.40 -9.27
C ASP A 184 -8.76 -6.14 -8.21
N ALA A 185 -8.78 -7.47 -8.28
CA ALA A 185 -8.02 -8.33 -7.40
C ALA A 185 -7.63 -9.64 -8.09
N VAL A 186 -6.50 -10.20 -7.67
CA VAL A 186 -6.07 -11.56 -8.00
C VAL A 186 -5.72 -12.31 -6.72
N ALA A 187 -5.94 -13.63 -6.73
CA ALA A 187 -5.49 -14.50 -5.66
C ALA A 187 -4.90 -15.78 -6.23
N PHE A 188 -3.83 -16.27 -5.61
CA PHE A 188 -3.17 -17.50 -6.01
C PHE A 188 -2.45 -18.10 -4.80
N THR A 189 -1.91 -19.30 -4.95
CA THR A 189 -0.90 -19.83 -4.03
C THR A 189 0.45 -19.83 -4.68
N TRP A 190 1.48 -19.55 -3.90
CA TRP A 190 2.87 -19.54 -4.32
C TRP A 190 3.64 -20.58 -3.50
N THR A 191 4.17 -21.60 -4.16
CA THR A 191 5.01 -22.61 -3.53
C THR A 191 6.39 -22.57 -4.16
N VAL A 192 7.42 -22.38 -3.33
CA VAL A 192 8.81 -22.55 -3.76
C VAL A 192 9.27 -23.94 -3.32
N SER A 193 9.45 -24.83 -4.28
CA SER A 193 9.94 -26.18 -4.05
C SER A 193 11.47 -26.24 -4.21
N GLY A 194 12.10 -27.18 -3.49
CA GLY A 194 13.56 -27.33 -3.49
C GLY A 194 14.29 -26.46 -2.46
N ILE A 195 13.55 -25.73 -1.62
CA ILE A 195 14.10 -24.94 -0.50
C ILE A 195 13.54 -25.44 0.85
N ALA A 196 14.18 -25.08 1.96
CA ALA A 196 13.77 -25.49 3.31
C ALA A 196 12.34 -25.03 3.68
N MET A 197 11.87 -23.92 3.10
CA MET A 197 10.56 -23.32 3.32
C MET A 197 9.50 -23.84 2.34
N ASN A 198 9.50 -25.16 2.05
CA ASN A 198 8.61 -25.84 1.10
C ASN A 198 7.12 -25.81 1.55
N GLN A 199 6.57 -24.59 1.64
CA GLN A 199 5.23 -24.27 2.07
C GLN A 199 4.50 -23.54 0.96
N THR A 200 3.21 -23.83 0.86
CA THR A 200 2.29 -23.17 -0.07
C THR A 200 1.75 -21.92 0.59
N VAL A 201 2.19 -20.75 0.12
CA VAL A 201 1.81 -19.45 0.66
C VAL A 201 0.64 -18.89 -0.14
N PRO A 202 -0.54 -18.65 0.45
CA PRO A 202 -1.59 -17.92 -0.23
C PRO A 202 -1.17 -16.46 -0.46
N ILE A 203 -1.37 -15.95 -1.67
CA ILE A 203 -1.16 -14.56 -2.03
C ILE A 203 -2.49 -13.96 -2.46
N THR A 204 -2.75 -12.73 -2.05
CA THR A 204 -3.88 -11.93 -2.52
C THR A 204 -3.40 -10.53 -2.84
N VAL A 205 -3.69 -10.04 -4.04
CA VAL A 205 -3.33 -8.70 -4.50
C VAL A 205 -4.60 -7.95 -4.82
N VAL A 206 -4.75 -6.75 -4.27
CA VAL A 206 -5.92 -5.89 -4.44
C VAL A 206 -5.47 -4.51 -4.89
N ARG A 207 -6.03 -4.01 -5.98
CA ARG A 207 -5.72 -2.67 -6.48
C ARG A 207 -6.72 -1.64 -5.98
N THR A 208 -6.22 -0.48 -5.59
CA THR A 208 -7.02 0.70 -5.25
C THR A 208 -6.38 1.93 -5.91
N GLY A 209 -6.91 2.35 -7.05
CA GLY A 209 -6.28 3.37 -7.87
C GLY A 209 -4.88 2.93 -8.31
N GLY A 210 -3.87 3.69 -7.91
CA GLY A 210 -2.46 3.40 -8.15
C GLY A 210 -1.78 2.53 -7.09
N VAL A 211 -2.50 2.08 -6.06
CA VAL A 211 -1.92 1.30 -4.95
C VAL A 211 -2.26 -0.18 -5.09
N LEU A 212 -1.25 -1.05 -4.98
CA LEU A 212 -1.42 -2.50 -4.85
C LEU A 212 -1.19 -2.91 -3.40
N THR A 213 -2.20 -3.53 -2.80
CA THR A 213 -2.10 -4.19 -1.49
C THR A 213 -1.87 -5.67 -1.69
N THR A 214 -0.70 -6.17 -1.29
CA THR A 214 -0.34 -7.59 -1.35
C THR A 214 -0.42 -8.19 0.04
N TYR A 215 -1.22 -9.22 0.21
CA TYR A 215 -1.30 -10.03 1.42
C TYR A 215 -0.56 -11.34 1.19
N SER A 216 0.40 -11.66 2.06
CA SER A 216 1.05 -12.96 2.12
C SER A 216 0.47 -13.76 3.29
N GLY A 217 -0.05 -14.95 2.99
CA GLY A 217 -0.82 -15.78 3.91
C GLY A 217 -2.34 -15.63 3.73
N ALA A 218 -3.09 -16.56 4.32
CA ALA A 218 -4.56 -16.51 4.28
C ALA A 218 -5.10 -15.27 5.02
N VAL A 219 -5.74 -14.37 4.28
CA VAL A 219 -6.38 -13.16 4.79
C VAL A 219 -7.90 -13.36 4.94
N PRO A 220 -8.51 -12.95 6.06
CA PRO A 220 -9.96 -12.84 6.21
C PRO A 220 -10.62 -12.00 5.11
N ALA A 221 -11.82 -12.39 4.66
CA ALA A 221 -12.46 -11.80 3.47
C ALA A 221 -12.85 -10.32 3.63
N ASP A 222 -13.12 -9.85 4.85
CA ASP A 222 -13.52 -8.47 5.12
C ASP A 222 -12.34 -7.49 5.13
N ILE A 223 -11.12 -8.00 5.40
CA ILE A 223 -9.91 -7.17 5.50
C ILE A 223 -9.57 -6.46 4.17
N PRO A 224 -9.51 -7.16 3.02
CA PRO A 224 -9.29 -6.54 1.71
C PRO A 224 -10.22 -5.37 1.41
N GLN A 225 -11.52 -5.54 1.68
CA GLN A 225 -12.54 -4.54 1.38
C GLN A 225 -12.36 -3.28 2.23
N LYS A 226 -12.19 -3.45 3.55
CA LYS A 226 -11.98 -2.31 4.46
C LYS A 226 -10.65 -1.58 4.18
N GLN A 227 -9.61 -2.33 3.83
CA GLN A 227 -8.33 -1.74 3.45
C GLN A 227 -8.45 -0.94 2.13
N HIS A 228 -9.20 -1.45 1.15
CA HIS A 228 -9.54 -0.73 -0.06
C HIS A 228 -10.25 0.60 0.24
N GLU A 229 -11.27 0.58 1.08
CA GLU A 229 -12.02 1.79 1.48
C GLU A 229 -11.10 2.82 2.15
N LYS A 230 -10.24 2.38 3.07
CA LYS A 230 -9.25 3.23 3.74
C LYS A 230 -8.28 3.89 2.76
N ILE A 231 -7.75 3.13 1.81
CA ILE A 231 -6.84 3.66 0.77
C ILE A 231 -7.59 4.60 -0.17
N ARG A 232 -8.83 4.24 -0.56
CA ARG A 232 -9.67 5.06 -1.43
C ARG A 232 -9.92 6.43 -0.81
N ALA A 233 -10.30 6.46 0.47
CA ALA A 233 -10.51 7.68 1.25
C ALA A 233 -9.29 8.60 1.25
N LEU A 234 -8.09 8.03 1.38
CA LEU A 234 -6.83 8.78 1.29
C LEU A 234 -6.60 9.37 -0.11
N ILE A 235 -6.90 8.63 -1.18
CA ILE A 235 -6.71 9.07 -2.57
C ILE A 235 -7.71 10.18 -2.94
N THR A 236 -8.97 10.04 -2.53
CA THR A 236 -10.05 10.98 -2.83
C THR A 236 -10.08 12.18 -1.89
N GLY A 237 -9.28 12.17 -0.82
CA GLY A 237 -9.25 13.25 0.17
C GLY A 237 -10.51 13.32 1.04
N THR A 238 -11.30 12.25 1.07
CA THR A 238 -12.48 12.13 1.93
C THR A 238 -12.04 11.49 3.23
N SER A 239 -11.81 12.27 4.28
CA SER A 239 -11.63 11.75 5.64
C SER A 239 -12.93 11.06 6.08
N GLY A 240 -12.85 9.76 6.39
CA GLY A 240 -13.89 9.05 7.14
C GLY A 240 -13.90 9.45 8.61
#